data_AF-A0A960TPL4-F1
#
_entry.id   AF-A0A960TPL4-F1
#
_cell.length_a   1.000
_cell.length_b   1.000
_cell.length_c   1.000
_cell.angle_alpha   90.00
_cell.angle_beta   90.00
_cell.angle_gamma   90.00
#
_symmetry.space_group_name_H-M   'P 1'
#
loop_
_entity.id
_entity.type
_entity.pdbx_description
1 polymer ?
#
loop_
_entity_poly.entity_id
_entity_poly.type
_entity_poly.pdbx_seq_one_letter_code
_entity_poly.pdbx_strand_id
1 'polypeptide(L)'
;EEAFRHPTTLGQVDMTIPEGGSLAFDYNINEFGSTPIRVHSEYTHQDILNLWGNPTDGFFSVVQEVFLKQAQIVRDGDGNIINVIAPTLSAADAEKLANALDKILAVAKDGLVIDGKRYYLTYQMAKSLDKIVNTLKATGFDLNLKSLDWSVIGGVLTSVGVGPPASFAPNVDALRLWVDLDDVGLRQIIIDAGQAISSARSLQAMVELEYVKVGNELIGSNMEKLEAALSSTKAALEALERAQRLKNQLSPDDVKAKASYRAQIFTASLKDGGSFGKQWIKMANELGFADGRAWAIGINDPNHPLYAFDPQLGFEFNDASLATFDIGGYVGSGGGCNASVTTGDFTAFFKNRLARVFATLIRTEMVINDNNLSEFQGVRSDLESALAQLEAAGVDPDEEGSIAARIRTVLENMNAGGGGDGTKMQQWVLDFYNETDFVKSGEYQRELTAAITAAESLNDQQKEDLRRFMFVFEQFYKSAAAMLQAMTQIISKMAQNIAR
;
A
#
# COMPACT_ATOMS: atom_id res chain seq x y z
N GLU A 1 -8.92 -8.17 28.78
CA GLU A 1 -9.58 -8.71 27.57
C GLU A 1 -10.60 -9.80 27.87
N GLU A 2 -10.36 -10.76 28.77
CA GLU A 2 -11.39 -11.76 29.17
C GLU A 2 -12.61 -11.13 29.86
N ALA A 3 -12.42 -10.07 30.66
CA ALA A 3 -13.51 -9.35 31.33
C ALA A 3 -14.47 -8.61 30.38
N PHE A 4 -14.07 -8.35 29.13
CA PHE A 4 -14.92 -7.68 28.14
C PHE A 4 -15.81 -8.65 27.35
N ARG A 5 -15.61 -9.97 27.47
CA ARG A 5 -16.34 -10.98 26.69
C ARG A 5 -17.62 -11.50 27.34
N HIS A 6 -17.87 -11.24 28.63
CA HIS A 6 -19.04 -11.76 29.35
C HIS A 6 -19.64 -10.73 30.33
N PRO A 7 -20.62 -9.91 29.91
CA PRO A 7 -21.13 -8.80 30.72
C PRO A 7 -22.20 -9.18 31.77
N THR A 8 -22.58 -10.45 31.93
CA THR A 8 -23.80 -10.82 32.71
C THR A 8 -23.58 -11.46 34.08
N THR A 9 -22.35 -11.68 34.54
CA THR A 9 -22.14 -12.26 35.88
C THR A 9 -20.89 -11.71 36.56
N LEU A 10 -20.98 -10.49 37.11
CA LEU A 10 -20.14 -10.11 38.23
C LEU A 10 -21.01 -9.38 39.25
N GLY A 11 -21.21 -10.06 40.39
CA GLY A 11 -21.74 -9.43 41.59
C GLY A 11 -20.85 -8.28 42.01
N GLN A 12 -21.49 -7.28 42.61
CA GLN A 12 -20.89 -6.09 43.20
C GLN A 12 -19.62 -6.46 43.99
N VAL A 13 -18.45 -6.13 43.44
CA VAL A 13 -17.19 -6.16 44.21
C VAL A 13 -17.09 -4.80 44.88
N ASP A 14 -17.58 -4.71 46.11
CA ASP A 14 -17.35 -3.54 46.96
C ASP A 14 -15.86 -3.54 47.36
N MET A 15 -15.05 -2.77 46.62
CA MET A 15 -13.70 -2.42 47.05
C MET A 15 -13.78 -1.27 48.05
N THR A 16 -13.76 -1.59 49.35
CA THR A 16 -13.57 -0.60 50.41
C THR A 16 -12.08 -0.25 50.49
N ILE A 17 -11.69 0.92 49.96
CA ILE A 17 -10.35 1.48 50.19
C ILE A 17 -10.41 2.19 51.56
N PRO A 18 -9.59 1.80 52.56
CA PRO A 18 -9.58 2.48 53.85
C PRO A 18 -9.05 3.91 53.68
N GLU A 19 -9.68 4.88 54.36
CA GLU A 19 -9.23 6.29 54.36
C GLU A 19 -7.76 6.37 54.76
N GLY A 20 -6.89 6.70 53.79
CA GLY A 20 -5.44 6.79 53.96
C GLY A 20 -4.62 5.60 53.42
N GLY A 21 -5.25 4.56 52.88
CA GLY A 21 -4.55 3.42 52.26
C GLY A 21 -4.07 3.72 50.84
N SER A 22 -2.74 3.81 50.64
CA SER A 22 -2.13 3.83 49.31
C SER A 22 -2.09 2.41 48.74
N LEU A 23 -2.56 2.22 47.50
CA LEU A 23 -2.35 0.97 46.75
C LEU A 23 -0.85 0.86 46.42
N ALA A 24 -0.17 -0.05 47.11
CA ALA A 24 1.18 -0.48 46.75
C ALA A 24 1.05 -1.67 45.79
N PHE A 25 1.67 -1.56 44.63
CA PHE A 25 1.88 -2.70 43.75
C PHE A 25 3.34 -3.15 43.93
N ASP A 26 3.52 -4.39 44.34
CA ASP A 26 4.85 -5.00 44.36
C ASP A 26 5.23 -5.35 42.92
N TYR A 27 6.18 -4.62 42.35
CA TYR A 27 6.75 -4.93 41.04
C TYR A 27 8.07 -5.66 41.27
N ASN A 28 8.10 -6.95 40.91
CA ASN A 28 9.28 -7.76 41.14
C ASN A 28 10.25 -7.63 39.96
N ILE A 29 11.33 -6.88 40.14
CA ILE A 29 12.48 -6.95 39.25
C ILE A 29 13.31 -8.16 39.69
N ASN A 30 13.29 -9.23 38.90
CA ASN A 30 13.72 -10.57 39.30
C ASN A 30 15.22 -10.74 39.69
N GLU A 31 16.06 -9.69 39.70
CA GLU A 31 17.53 -9.88 39.64
C GLU A 31 18.39 -9.00 40.57
N PHE A 32 17.85 -8.39 41.63
CA PHE A 32 18.63 -7.60 42.61
C PHE A 32 18.64 -8.18 44.03
N GLY A 33 18.52 -9.50 44.15
CA GLY A 33 18.29 -10.16 45.43
C GLY A 33 16.81 -10.12 45.82
N SER A 34 16.43 -10.95 46.79
CA SER A 34 15.05 -11.34 47.12
C SER A 34 14.10 -10.24 47.64
N THR A 35 14.38 -8.96 47.40
CA THR A 35 13.57 -7.84 47.88
C THR A 35 12.80 -7.23 46.69
N PRO A 36 11.47 -7.36 46.64
CA PRO A 36 10.65 -6.73 45.60
C PRO A 36 10.79 -5.21 45.62
N ILE A 37 10.72 -4.57 44.45
CA ILE A 37 10.62 -3.11 44.36
C ILE A 37 9.17 -2.72 44.62
N ARG A 38 8.98 -1.81 45.57
CA ARG A 38 7.67 -1.29 45.91
C ARG A 38 7.37 -0.10 45.00
N VAL A 39 6.27 -0.18 44.27
CA VAL A 39 5.82 0.89 43.38
C VAL A 39 4.48 1.41 43.91
N HIS A 40 4.33 2.73 43.98
CA HIS A 40 3.04 3.36 44.25
C HIS A 40 2.44 3.91 42.96
N SER A 41 1.13 3.73 42.82
CA SER A 41 0.45 3.92 41.53
C SER A 41 0.33 5.38 41.10
N GLU A 42 0.29 6.36 42.01
CA GLU A 42 -0.31 7.65 41.62
C GLU A 42 0.40 8.94 42.09
N TYR A 43 1.35 8.90 43.04
CA TYR A 43 2.03 10.12 43.50
C TYR A 43 3.50 9.88 43.86
N THR A 44 4.40 10.68 43.28
CA THR A 44 5.81 10.76 43.66
C THR A 44 6.17 12.18 44.11
N HIS A 45 7.13 12.33 45.02
CA HIS A 45 7.53 13.64 45.54
C HIS A 45 8.37 14.42 44.52
N GLN A 46 8.36 15.75 44.57
CA GLN A 46 9.18 16.59 43.69
C GLN A 46 10.67 16.25 43.79
N ASP A 47 11.15 15.83 44.96
CA ASP A 47 12.55 15.41 45.12
C ASP A 47 12.89 14.13 44.36
N ILE A 48 11.93 13.20 44.22
CA ILE A 48 12.11 12.02 43.36
C ILE A 48 12.10 12.44 41.89
N LEU A 49 11.24 13.40 41.51
CA LEU A 49 11.25 13.98 40.16
C LEU A 49 12.58 14.67 39.85
N ASN A 50 13.16 15.38 40.82
CA ASN A 50 14.46 16.00 40.68
C ASN A 50 15.57 14.94 40.57
N LEU A 51 15.55 13.90 41.41
CA LEU A 51 16.49 12.77 41.31
C LEU A 51 16.38 12.04 39.97
N TRP A 52 15.18 11.92 39.42
CA TRP A 52 14.96 11.28 38.12
C TRP A 52 15.36 12.20 36.96
N GLY A 53 14.95 13.46 36.97
CA GLY A 53 14.90 14.33 35.79
C GLY A 53 15.50 15.72 35.92
N ASN A 54 16.19 16.05 37.03
CA ASN A 54 16.88 17.34 37.14
C ASN A 54 17.86 17.51 35.96
N PRO A 55 17.78 18.61 35.19
CA PRO A 55 18.61 18.85 34.02
C PRO A 55 20.12 18.75 34.29
N THR A 56 20.56 19.05 35.52
CA THR A 56 21.99 19.16 35.85
C THR A 56 22.58 17.84 36.34
N ASP A 57 21.86 17.13 37.19
CA ASP A 57 22.38 15.97 37.94
C ASP A 57 21.36 14.84 38.15
N GLY A 58 20.17 14.96 37.56
CA GLY A 58 19.17 13.89 37.59
C GLY A 58 19.65 12.66 36.84
N PHE A 59 19.18 11.49 37.27
CA PHE A 59 19.51 10.19 36.68
C PHE A 59 19.38 10.20 35.15
N PHE A 60 18.26 10.71 34.64
CA PHE A 60 17.98 10.75 33.22
C PHE A 60 18.90 11.71 32.46
N SER A 61 19.24 12.87 33.02
CA SER A 61 20.22 13.78 32.42
C SER A 61 21.58 13.13 32.30
N VAL A 62 22.02 12.37 33.32
CA VAL A 62 23.29 11.63 33.26
C VAL A 62 23.24 10.56 32.17
N VAL A 63 22.15 9.79 32.09
CA VAL A 63 21.95 8.78 31.04
C VAL A 63 22.01 9.43 29.65
N GLN A 64 21.32 10.56 29.45
CA GLN A 64 21.34 11.29 28.17
C GLN A 64 22.72 11.84 27.84
N GLU A 65 23.41 12.47 28.79
CA GLU A 65 24.75 13.02 28.58
C GLU A 65 25.73 11.93 28.15
N VAL A 66 25.68 10.77 28.80
CA VAL A 66 26.51 9.60 28.45
C VAL A 66 26.13 9.06 27.07
N PHE A 67 24.84 8.94 26.79
CA PHE A 67 24.34 8.46 25.49
C PHE A 67 24.71 9.39 24.34
N LEU A 68 24.64 10.71 24.54
CA LEU A 68 25.01 11.71 23.52
C LEU A 68 26.51 11.73 23.18
N LYS A 69 27.36 11.10 24.00
CA LYS A 69 28.79 10.91 23.72
C LYS A 69 29.07 9.74 22.77
N GLN A 70 28.04 9.19 22.12
CA GLN A 70 28.15 8.17 21.09
C GLN A 70 29.06 8.58 19.92
N ALA A 71 29.52 7.58 19.18
CA ALA A 71 30.29 7.83 17.97
C ALA A 71 29.48 8.71 17.01
N GLN A 72 30.06 9.83 16.57
CA GLN A 72 29.39 10.67 15.58
C GLN A 72 29.82 10.22 14.19
N ILE A 73 28.87 9.66 13.43
CA ILE A 73 29.04 9.36 12.01
C ILE A 73 28.82 10.66 11.25
N VAL A 74 29.90 11.25 10.73
CA VAL A 74 29.84 12.41 9.85
C VAL A 74 29.63 11.93 8.43
N ARG A 75 28.51 12.34 7.82
CA ARG A 75 28.17 12.04 6.43
C ARG A 75 28.32 13.28 5.54
N ASP A 76 28.62 13.09 4.27
CA ASP A 76 28.60 14.19 3.27
C ASP A 76 27.16 14.53 2.85
N GLY A 77 27.02 15.52 1.97
CA GLY A 77 25.72 15.93 1.41
C GLY A 77 25.02 14.84 0.60
N ASP A 78 25.74 13.79 0.21
CA ASP A 78 25.23 12.63 -0.53
C ASP A 78 24.94 11.44 0.40
N GLY A 79 25.17 11.57 1.71
CA GLY A 79 24.90 10.55 2.72
C GLY A 79 26.02 9.53 2.93
N ASN A 80 27.17 9.66 2.27
CA ASN A 80 28.32 8.75 2.46
C ASN A 80 29.03 9.06 3.78
N ILE A 81 29.51 8.02 4.47
CA ILE A 81 30.29 8.17 5.71
C ILE A 81 31.68 8.71 5.36
N ILE A 82 32.00 9.93 5.80
CA ILE A 82 33.31 10.54 5.59
C ILE A 82 34.21 10.35 6.81
N ASN A 83 33.63 10.32 8.00
CA ASN A 83 34.37 10.19 9.25
C ASN A 83 33.52 9.53 10.33
N VAL A 84 34.14 8.70 11.16
CA VAL A 84 33.55 8.16 12.38
C VAL A 84 34.35 8.72 13.54
N ILE A 85 33.78 9.70 14.25
CA ILE A 85 34.40 10.25 15.45
C ILE A 85 34.14 9.25 16.57
N ALA A 86 35.21 8.62 17.07
CA ALA A 86 35.10 7.63 18.14
C ALA A 86 34.39 8.22 19.38
N PRO A 87 33.65 7.40 20.15
CA PRO A 87 32.97 7.87 21.35
C PRO A 87 33.97 8.50 22.31
N THR A 88 33.65 9.68 22.85
CA THR A 88 34.49 10.38 23.85
C THR A 88 34.19 9.90 25.28
N LEU A 89 33.63 8.69 25.41
CA LEU A 89 33.32 8.07 26.68
C LEU A 89 34.60 7.83 27.50
N SER A 90 34.58 8.31 28.73
CA SER A 90 35.68 8.25 29.69
C SER A 90 35.32 7.42 30.92
N ALA A 91 36.32 7.07 31.73
CA ALA A 91 36.07 6.42 33.03
C ALA A 91 35.20 7.28 33.96
N ALA A 92 35.33 8.61 33.88
CA ALA A 92 34.50 9.54 34.64
C ALA A 92 33.01 9.46 34.24
N ASP A 93 32.72 9.17 32.98
CA ASP A 93 31.34 9.01 32.49
C ASP A 93 30.70 7.73 33.03
N ALA A 94 31.45 6.63 33.02
CA ALA A 94 31.02 5.36 33.60
C ALA A 94 30.78 5.49 35.11
N GLU A 95 31.66 6.19 35.83
CA GLU A 95 31.50 6.48 37.26
C GLU A 95 30.27 7.36 37.53
N LYS A 96 30.07 8.41 36.72
CA LYS A 96 28.90 9.30 36.82
C LYS A 96 27.59 8.52 36.65
N LEU A 97 27.51 7.66 35.63
CA LEU A 97 26.35 6.81 35.38
C LEU A 97 26.11 5.80 36.52
N ALA A 98 27.16 5.10 36.98
CA ALA A 98 27.05 4.15 38.08
C ALA A 98 26.57 4.83 39.38
N ASN A 99 27.04 6.05 39.64
CA ASN A 99 26.61 6.84 40.79
C ASN A 99 25.14 7.27 40.67
N ALA A 100 24.69 7.68 39.49
CA ALA A 100 23.29 8.02 39.24
C ALA A 100 22.37 6.81 39.36
N LEU A 101 22.76 5.66 38.80
CA LEU A 101 22.02 4.40 38.87
C LEU A 101 21.80 3.91 40.29
N ASP A 102 22.85 3.95 41.11
CA ASP A 102 22.75 3.50 42.50
C ASP A 102 21.84 4.39 43.35
N LYS A 103 21.92 5.72 43.18
CA LYS A 103 21.00 6.64 43.85
C LYS A 103 19.54 6.32 43.50
N ILE A 104 19.24 6.12 42.21
CA ILE A 104 17.87 5.87 41.78
C ILE A 104 17.40 4.44 42.11
N LEU A 105 18.29 3.45 42.11
CA LEU A 105 18.01 2.09 42.55
C LEU A 105 17.77 2.02 44.06
N ALA A 106 18.50 2.81 44.87
CA ALA A 106 18.22 2.94 46.30
C ALA A 106 16.83 3.53 46.54
N VAL A 107 16.44 4.56 45.77
CA VAL A 107 15.06 5.10 45.82
C VAL A 107 14.02 4.10 45.33
N ALA A 108 14.32 3.30 44.31
CA ALA A 108 13.41 2.26 43.83
C ALA A 108 13.17 1.18 44.91
N LYS A 109 14.25 0.72 45.56
CA LYS A 109 14.21 -0.37 46.54
C LYS A 109 13.64 0.09 47.87
N ASP A 110 14.23 1.15 48.43
CA ASP A 110 13.92 1.58 49.78
C ASP A 110 12.89 2.71 49.79
N GLY A 111 12.73 3.49 48.71
CA GLY A 111 11.94 4.72 48.73
C GLY A 111 12.67 5.85 49.45
N LEU A 112 12.29 7.08 49.15
CA LEU A 112 12.83 8.30 49.75
C LEU A 112 11.93 8.78 50.90
N VAL A 113 12.49 8.94 52.10
CA VAL A 113 11.74 9.44 53.26
C VAL A 113 11.84 10.96 53.34
N ILE A 114 10.71 11.65 53.24
CA ILE A 114 10.58 13.11 53.27
C ILE A 114 9.46 13.45 54.24
N ASP A 115 9.75 14.27 55.25
CA ASP A 115 8.80 14.65 56.30
C ASP A 115 8.12 13.44 56.98
N GLY A 116 8.88 12.36 57.19
CA GLY A 116 8.39 11.12 57.80
C GLY A 116 7.51 10.25 56.90
N LYS A 117 7.24 10.66 55.66
CA LYS A 117 6.52 9.87 54.65
C LYS A 117 7.50 9.28 53.65
N ARG A 118 7.25 8.05 53.21
CA ARG A 118 8.10 7.34 52.24
C ARG A 118 7.47 7.43 50.87
N TYR A 119 8.22 7.91 49.89
CA TYR A 119 7.82 8.07 48.51
C TYR A 119 8.64 7.14 47.63
N TYR A 120 8.05 6.63 46.55
CA TYR A 120 8.70 5.69 45.63
C TYR A 120 8.68 6.24 44.20
N LEU A 121 9.41 5.56 43.31
CA LEU A 121 9.30 5.79 41.87
C LEU A 121 7.87 5.47 41.39
N THR A 122 7.41 6.17 40.37
CA THR A 122 6.18 5.79 39.65
C THR A 122 6.40 4.48 38.90
N TYR A 123 5.32 3.79 38.53
CA TYR A 123 5.41 2.55 37.75
C TYR A 123 6.18 2.71 36.44
N GLN A 124 5.93 3.80 35.71
CA GLN A 124 6.63 4.06 34.45
C GLN A 124 8.13 4.33 34.67
N MET A 125 8.49 5.05 35.73
CA MET A 125 9.89 5.24 36.11
C MET A 125 10.57 3.92 36.48
N ALA A 126 9.93 3.10 37.32
CA ALA A 126 10.47 1.80 37.72
C ALA A 126 10.65 0.86 36.51
N LYS A 127 9.68 0.81 35.60
CA LYS A 127 9.74 0.00 34.36
C LYS A 127 10.84 0.49 33.40
N SER A 128 10.99 1.81 33.25
CA SER A 128 12.07 2.37 32.43
C SER A 128 13.44 2.15 33.04
N LEU A 129 13.57 2.27 34.37
CA LEU A 129 14.78 1.95 35.10
C LEU A 129 15.18 0.48 34.92
N ASP A 130 14.22 -0.44 35.03
CA ASP A 130 14.42 -1.87 34.80
C ASP A 130 15.00 -2.15 33.41
N LYS A 131 14.40 -1.58 32.36
CA LYS A 131 14.91 -1.71 30.98
C LYS A 131 16.33 -1.17 30.82
N ILE A 132 16.62 0.02 31.36
CA ILE A 132 17.97 0.63 31.28
C ILE A 132 18.98 -0.27 32.00
N VAL A 133 18.64 -0.75 33.19
CA VAL A 133 19.52 -1.62 33.99
C VAL A 133 19.77 -2.95 33.30
N ASN A 134 18.74 -3.60 32.74
CA ASN A 134 18.89 -4.88 32.07
C ASN A 134 19.70 -4.76 30.76
N THR A 135 19.53 -3.66 30.01
CA THR A 135 20.36 -3.39 28.81
C THR A 135 21.82 -3.12 29.17
N LEU A 136 22.10 -2.37 30.24
CA LEU A 136 23.47 -2.17 30.73
C LEU A 136 24.12 -3.47 31.20
N LYS A 137 23.39 -4.30 31.96
CA LYS A 137 23.88 -5.63 32.37
C LYS A 137 24.18 -6.53 31.17
N ALA A 138 23.32 -6.49 30.14
CA ALA A 138 23.51 -7.28 28.93
C ALA A 138 24.80 -6.92 28.17
N THR A 139 25.29 -5.68 28.30
CA THR A 139 26.58 -5.28 27.71
C THR A 139 27.79 -5.55 28.62
N GLY A 140 27.56 -6.16 29.79
CA GLY A 140 28.59 -6.45 30.77
C GLY A 140 28.91 -5.29 31.72
N PHE A 141 28.08 -4.25 31.77
CA PHE A 141 28.26 -3.15 32.71
C PHE A 141 28.02 -3.64 34.13
N ASP A 142 29.05 -3.62 34.98
CA ASP A 142 28.93 -4.07 36.37
C ASP A 142 28.60 -2.88 37.29
N LEU A 143 27.39 -2.93 37.85
CA LEU A 143 26.83 -1.94 38.76
C LEU A 143 27.47 -1.99 40.15
N ASN A 144 28.13 -3.08 40.52
CA ASN A 144 28.73 -3.28 41.84
C ASN A 144 30.17 -2.80 41.93
N LEU A 145 30.78 -2.34 40.83
CA LEU A 145 32.20 -1.90 40.79
C LEU A 145 32.51 -0.59 41.55
N LYS A 146 31.54 -0.04 42.28
CA LYS A 146 31.67 1.19 43.08
C LYS A 146 32.82 1.21 44.10
N SER A 147 33.39 0.06 44.43
CA SER A 147 34.37 -0.08 45.50
C SER A 147 35.76 -0.52 45.06
N LEU A 148 36.02 -0.68 43.75
CA LEU A 148 37.42 -0.84 43.33
C LEU A 148 38.04 0.55 43.31
N ASP A 149 38.66 0.92 44.44
CA ASP A 149 39.59 2.04 44.48
C ASP A 149 40.72 1.73 43.50
N TRP A 150 40.57 2.22 42.28
CA TRP A 150 41.55 2.03 41.21
C TRP A 150 42.89 2.66 41.57
N SER A 151 42.97 3.54 42.57
CA SER A 151 44.25 4.00 43.11
C SER A 151 44.97 2.88 43.86
N VAL A 152 44.24 1.99 44.54
CA VAL A 152 44.80 0.81 45.22
C VAL A 152 45.25 -0.24 44.22
N ILE A 153 44.41 -0.57 43.22
CA ILE A 153 44.78 -1.54 42.17
C ILE A 153 45.90 -0.97 41.28
N GLY A 154 45.81 0.30 40.93
CA GLY A 154 46.85 1.02 40.20
C GLY A 154 48.17 1.04 40.97
N GLY A 155 48.13 1.24 42.29
CA GLY A 155 49.29 1.15 43.18
C GLY A 155 49.90 -0.25 43.24
N VAL A 156 49.06 -1.30 43.29
CA VAL A 156 49.53 -2.70 43.28
C VAL A 156 50.15 -3.05 41.92
N LEU A 157 49.51 -2.68 40.80
CA LEU A 157 50.00 -2.94 39.45
C LEU A 157 51.31 -2.19 39.16
N THR A 158 51.39 -0.90 39.53
CA THR A 158 52.66 -0.14 39.45
C THR A 158 53.75 -0.74 40.35
N SER A 159 53.41 -1.29 41.52
CA SER A 159 54.38 -1.94 42.41
C SER A 159 54.97 -3.25 41.85
N VAL A 160 54.26 -3.93 40.94
CA VAL A 160 54.76 -5.13 40.23
C VAL A 160 55.37 -4.83 38.85
N GLY A 161 55.59 -3.55 38.52
CA GLY A 161 56.19 -3.13 37.24
C GLY A 161 55.30 -3.37 36.02
N VAL A 162 54.04 -3.74 36.22
CA VAL A 162 53.04 -3.85 35.17
C VAL A 162 52.23 -2.56 35.22
N GLY A 163 52.56 -1.61 34.34
CA GLY A 163 51.70 -0.43 34.18
C GLY A 163 50.26 -0.91 33.97
N PRO A 164 49.25 -0.35 34.66
CA PRO A 164 47.87 -0.73 34.41
C PRO A 164 47.64 -0.59 32.90
N PRO A 165 47.11 -1.62 32.21
CA PRO A 165 46.83 -1.48 30.80
C PRO A 165 45.93 -0.25 30.65
N ALA A 166 46.37 0.73 29.86
CA ALA A 166 45.63 1.98 29.65
C ALA A 166 44.20 1.76 29.09
N SER A 167 43.88 0.52 28.73
CA SER A 167 42.62 0.05 28.15
C SER A 167 41.72 -0.75 29.10
N PHE A 168 42.10 -1.05 30.35
CA PHE A 168 41.27 -1.88 31.23
C PHE A 168 40.33 -1.04 32.12
N ALA A 169 39.37 -0.37 31.49
CA ALA A 169 38.20 0.16 32.17
C ALA A 169 36.98 -0.64 31.71
N PRO A 170 36.70 -1.83 32.29
CA PRO A 170 35.69 -2.76 31.79
C PRO A 170 34.30 -2.12 31.63
N ASN A 171 33.96 -1.17 32.51
CA ASN A 171 32.71 -0.41 32.39
C ASN A 171 32.70 0.61 31.24
N VAL A 172 33.84 1.12 30.78
CA VAL A 172 33.89 2.04 29.61
C VAL A 172 33.63 1.27 28.32
N ASP A 173 34.20 0.07 28.17
CA ASP A 173 33.94 -0.77 27.00
C ASP A 173 32.50 -1.30 26.99
N ALA A 174 31.98 -1.73 28.15
CA ALA A 174 30.56 -2.09 28.29
C ALA A 174 29.63 -0.91 28.00
N LEU A 175 30.03 0.31 28.37
CA LEU A 175 29.26 1.52 28.10
C LEU A 175 29.29 1.91 26.63
N ARG A 176 30.44 1.76 25.95
CA ARG A 176 30.54 1.92 24.49
C ARG A 176 29.60 0.95 23.78
N LEU A 177 29.66 -0.33 24.14
CA LEU A 177 28.77 -1.34 23.58
C LEU A 177 27.29 -1.01 23.87
N TRP A 178 26.98 -0.52 25.07
CA TRP A 178 25.61 -0.12 25.42
C TRP A 178 25.13 1.04 24.56
N VAL A 179 25.93 2.09 24.42
CA VAL A 179 25.58 3.24 23.58
C VAL A 179 25.44 2.84 22.10
N ASP A 180 26.24 1.90 21.61
CA ASP A 180 26.13 1.37 20.24
C ASP A 180 24.82 0.58 20.00
N LEU A 181 24.06 0.22 21.05
CA LEU A 181 22.71 -0.35 20.91
C LEU A 181 21.65 0.70 20.53
N ASP A 182 22.02 1.97 20.28
CA ASP A 182 21.14 3.02 19.75
C ASP A 182 20.28 2.50 18.59
N ASP A 183 20.93 1.88 17.61
CA ASP A 183 20.31 1.34 16.40
C ASP A 183 19.36 0.16 16.66
N VAL A 184 19.45 -0.46 17.85
CA VAL A 184 18.63 -1.63 18.25
C VAL A 184 17.49 -1.23 19.21
N GLY A 185 17.20 0.08 19.30
CA GLY A 185 16.03 0.60 20.02
C GLY A 185 16.31 1.12 21.42
N LEU A 186 17.58 1.20 21.85
CA LEU A 186 17.94 1.81 23.14
C LEU A 186 17.48 3.27 23.23
N ARG A 187 17.54 4.02 22.12
CA ARG A 187 17.02 5.39 22.06
C ARG A 187 15.55 5.50 22.40
N GLN A 188 14.72 4.55 21.98
CA GLN A 188 13.31 4.57 22.35
C GLN A 188 13.14 4.36 23.86
N ILE A 189 13.93 3.46 24.47
CA ILE A 189 13.92 3.24 25.93
C ILE A 189 14.30 4.52 26.68
N ILE A 190 15.31 5.24 26.20
CA ILE A 190 15.73 6.52 26.80
C ILE A 190 14.64 7.58 26.59
N ILE A 191 14.04 7.69 25.41
CA ILE A 191 12.93 8.63 25.16
C ILE A 191 11.75 8.34 26.10
N ASP A 192 11.35 7.07 26.23
CA ASP A 192 10.27 6.63 27.12
C ASP A 192 10.59 6.96 28.59
N ALA A 193 11.84 6.77 29.02
CA ALA A 193 12.31 7.12 30.36
C ALA A 193 12.25 8.63 30.65
N GLY A 194 12.53 9.47 29.65
CA GLY A 194 12.36 10.92 29.74
C GLY A 194 10.90 11.34 29.84
N GLN A 195 10.02 10.66 29.07
CA GLN A 195 8.57 10.88 29.11
C GLN A 195 7.94 10.42 30.43
N ALA A 196 8.56 9.52 31.17
CA ALA A 196 8.11 9.16 32.52
C ALA A 196 8.08 10.37 33.48
N ILE A 197 8.90 11.42 33.25
CA ILE A 197 8.82 12.69 34.01
C ILE A 197 7.51 13.43 33.70
N SER A 198 7.07 13.42 32.43
CA SER A 198 5.81 14.04 32.04
C SER A 198 4.58 13.29 32.56
N SER A 199 4.69 11.99 32.83
CA SER A 199 3.62 11.19 33.46
C SER A 199 3.36 11.53 34.93
N ALA A 200 4.24 12.30 35.58
CA ALA A 200 4.01 12.84 36.92
C ALA A 200 3.33 14.23 36.92
N ARG A 201 3.05 14.80 35.73
CA ARG A 201 2.10 15.92 35.60
C ARG A 201 0.70 15.36 35.87
N SER A 202 -0.20 16.18 36.44
CA SER A 202 -1.50 15.74 36.96
C SER A 202 -2.20 14.72 36.05
N LEU A 203 -2.95 13.79 36.64
CA LEU A 203 -3.77 12.80 35.93
C LEU A 203 -4.57 13.41 34.76
N GLN A 204 -4.92 14.70 34.88
CA GLN A 204 -5.40 15.55 33.80
C GLN A 204 -4.43 15.68 32.62
N ALA A 205 -3.23 16.23 32.82
CA ALA A 205 -2.25 16.39 31.74
C ALA A 205 -1.90 15.04 31.08
N MET A 206 -1.91 13.94 31.82
CA MET A 206 -1.61 12.61 31.30
C MET A 206 -2.74 12.07 30.42
N VAL A 207 -4.00 12.15 30.87
CA VAL A 207 -5.17 11.77 30.05
C VAL A 207 -5.29 12.68 28.83
N GLU A 208 -5.07 13.98 28.98
CA GLU A 208 -5.15 14.95 27.89
C GLU A 208 -4.07 14.73 26.83
N LEU A 209 -2.81 14.55 27.23
CA LEU A 209 -1.72 14.33 26.28
C LEU A 209 -1.84 12.96 25.60
N GLU A 210 -2.13 11.91 26.35
CA GLU A 210 -2.12 10.56 25.78
C GLU A 210 -3.36 10.29 24.92
N TYR A 211 -4.55 10.74 25.35
CA TYR A 211 -5.77 10.60 24.54
C TYR A 211 -5.67 11.40 23.23
N VAL A 212 -5.19 12.66 23.30
CA VAL A 212 -5.02 13.49 22.10
C VAL A 212 -3.91 12.95 21.20
N LYS A 213 -2.80 12.49 21.78
CA LYS A 213 -1.69 11.90 21.02
C LYS A 213 -2.12 10.64 20.29
N VAL A 214 -2.70 9.66 20.98
CA VAL A 214 -3.16 8.39 20.38
C VAL A 214 -4.24 8.66 19.33
N GLY A 215 -5.17 9.59 19.61
CA GLY A 215 -6.16 10.03 18.63
C GLY A 215 -5.51 10.58 17.36
N ASN A 216 -4.55 11.49 17.51
CA ASN A 216 -3.83 12.09 16.39
C ASN A 216 -2.98 11.09 15.61
N GLU A 217 -2.31 10.15 16.28
CA GLU A 217 -1.53 9.09 15.64
C GLU A 217 -2.44 8.15 14.82
N LEU A 218 -3.56 7.73 15.40
CA LEU A 218 -4.53 6.88 14.71
C LEU A 218 -5.17 7.58 13.50
N ILE A 219 -5.54 8.85 13.67
CA ILE A 219 -6.08 9.68 12.58
C ILE A 219 -5.03 9.86 11.49
N GLY A 220 -3.79 10.22 11.86
CA GLY A 220 -2.69 10.44 10.93
C GLY A 220 -2.43 9.21 10.08
N SER A 221 -2.34 8.03 10.72
CA SER A 221 -2.16 6.76 10.01
C SER A 221 -3.31 6.44 9.05
N ASN A 222 -4.56 6.73 9.43
CA ASN A 222 -5.71 6.49 8.55
C ASN A 222 -5.77 7.48 7.38
N MET A 223 -5.42 8.75 7.60
CA MET A 223 -5.35 9.77 6.54
C MET A 223 -4.25 9.46 5.53
N GLU A 224 -3.08 9.01 5.99
CA GLU A 224 -1.97 8.59 5.12
C GLU A 224 -2.38 7.41 4.23
N LYS A 225 -3.05 6.40 4.80
CA LYS A 225 -3.58 5.27 4.04
C LYS A 225 -4.61 5.70 2.99
N LEU A 226 -5.50 6.62 3.36
CA LEU A 226 -6.54 7.12 2.46
C LEU A 226 -5.97 8.00 1.34
N GLU A 227 -4.96 8.80 1.63
CA GLU A 227 -4.21 9.56 0.64
C GLU A 227 -3.50 8.64 -0.36
N ALA A 228 -2.83 7.58 0.13
CA ALA A 228 -2.21 6.57 -0.72
C ALA A 228 -3.25 5.85 -1.61
N ALA A 229 -4.42 5.51 -1.06
CA ALA A 229 -5.52 4.89 -1.80
C ALA A 229 -6.12 5.83 -2.88
N LEU A 230 -6.32 7.10 -2.55
CA LEU A 230 -6.80 8.12 -3.50
C LEU A 230 -5.77 8.39 -4.61
N SER A 231 -4.49 8.47 -4.26
CA SER A 231 -3.40 8.68 -5.20
C SER A 231 -3.28 7.54 -6.21
N SER A 232 -3.32 6.28 -5.73
CA SER A 232 -3.28 5.09 -6.59
C SER A 232 -4.52 4.98 -7.49
N THR A 233 -5.71 5.26 -6.96
CA THR A 233 -6.96 5.25 -7.74
C THR A 233 -6.97 6.35 -8.82
N LYS A 234 -6.40 7.52 -8.51
CA LYS A 234 -6.23 8.60 -9.49
C LYS A 234 -5.25 8.21 -10.59
N ALA A 235 -4.12 7.61 -10.25
CA ALA A 235 -3.15 7.12 -11.24
C ALA A 235 -3.77 6.06 -12.17
N ALA A 236 -4.56 5.14 -11.61
CA ALA A 236 -5.32 4.16 -12.39
C ALA A 236 -6.31 4.82 -13.36
N LEU A 237 -7.07 5.81 -12.89
CA LEU A 237 -8.04 6.52 -13.74
C LEU A 237 -7.32 7.28 -14.87
N GLU A 238 -6.23 7.98 -14.59
CA GLU A 238 -5.44 8.70 -15.60
C GLU A 238 -4.86 7.74 -16.66
N ALA A 239 -4.38 6.57 -16.25
CA ALA A 239 -3.88 5.54 -17.16
C ALA A 239 -4.99 4.96 -18.04
N LEU A 240 -6.16 4.65 -17.47
CA LEU A 240 -7.32 4.17 -18.19
C LEU A 240 -7.88 5.20 -19.18
N GLU A 241 -7.94 6.48 -18.78
CA GLU A 241 -8.34 7.57 -19.68
C GLU A 241 -7.35 7.73 -20.85
N ARG A 242 -6.04 7.62 -20.58
CA ARG A 242 -5.03 7.64 -21.66
C ARG A 242 -5.21 6.46 -22.60
N ALA A 243 -5.48 5.26 -22.08
CA ALA A 243 -5.83 4.10 -22.89
C ALA A 243 -7.05 4.37 -23.78
N GLN A 244 -8.11 4.97 -23.22
CA GLN A 244 -9.31 5.31 -23.97
C GLN A 244 -9.04 6.38 -25.05
N ARG A 245 -8.27 7.42 -24.73
CA ARG A 245 -7.87 8.46 -25.68
C ARG A 245 -7.05 7.86 -26.82
N LEU A 246 -6.05 7.04 -26.51
CA LEU A 246 -5.23 6.36 -27.49
C LEU A 246 -6.08 5.46 -28.40
N LYS A 247 -6.98 4.65 -27.82
CA LYS A 247 -7.92 3.81 -28.59
C LYS A 247 -8.80 4.65 -29.52
N ASN A 248 -9.32 5.78 -29.05
CA ASN A 248 -10.15 6.68 -29.84
C ASN A 248 -9.37 7.35 -30.97
N GLN A 249 -8.14 7.82 -30.71
CA GLN A 249 -7.27 8.42 -31.71
C GLN A 249 -6.89 7.43 -32.82
N LEU A 250 -6.62 6.18 -32.43
CA LEU A 250 -6.19 5.12 -33.35
C LEU A 250 -7.34 4.40 -34.04
N SER A 251 -8.57 4.63 -33.60
CA SER A 251 -9.79 4.18 -34.25
C SER A 251 -10.26 5.34 -35.12
N PRO A 252 -9.76 5.53 -36.36
CA PRO A 252 -10.12 6.70 -37.13
C PRO A 252 -11.61 6.67 -37.37
N ASP A 253 -12.29 7.79 -37.10
CA ASP A 253 -13.71 7.95 -37.42
C ASP A 253 -13.97 7.63 -38.90
N ASP A 254 -12.98 7.85 -39.77
CA ASP A 254 -12.98 7.44 -41.17
C ASP A 254 -12.99 5.92 -41.39
N VAL A 255 -12.27 5.13 -40.57
CA VAL A 255 -12.28 3.67 -40.70
C VAL A 255 -13.61 3.11 -40.20
N LYS A 256 -14.14 3.64 -39.10
CA LYS A 256 -15.48 3.29 -38.60
C LYS A 256 -16.57 3.74 -39.57
N ALA A 257 -16.49 4.94 -40.14
CA ALA A 257 -17.43 5.45 -41.13
C ALA A 257 -17.35 4.66 -42.44
N LYS A 258 -16.13 4.34 -42.93
CA LYS A 258 -15.95 3.47 -44.11
C LYS A 258 -16.46 2.06 -43.83
N ALA A 259 -16.16 1.45 -42.68
CA ALA A 259 -16.66 0.13 -42.32
C ALA A 259 -18.19 0.11 -42.17
N SER A 260 -18.78 1.13 -41.53
CA SER A 260 -20.23 1.29 -41.37
C SER A 260 -20.92 1.53 -42.72
N TYR A 261 -20.39 2.41 -43.57
CA TYR A 261 -20.88 2.63 -44.93
C TYR A 261 -20.82 1.35 -45.76
N ARG A 262 -19.71 0.60 -45.69
CA ARG A 262 -19.53 -0.68 -46.38
C ARG A 262 -20.49 -1.76 -45.86
N ALA A 263 -20.75 -1.82 -44.56
CA ALA A 263 -21.72 -2.73 -43.95
C ALA A 263 -23.17 -2.36 -44.28
N GLN A 264 -23.50 -1.06 -44.39
CA GLN A 264 -24.82 -0.57 -44.78
C GLN A 264 -25.12 -0.88 -46.24
N ILE A 265 -24.18 -0.64 -47.16
CA ILE A 265 -24.29 -1.06 -48.56
C ILE A 265 -24.54 -2.56 -48.64
N PHE A 266 -23.73 -3.35 -47.94
CA PHE A 266 -23.87 -4.81 -47.95
C PHE A 266 -25.24 -5.30 -47.44
N THR A 267 -25.73 -4.72 -46.34
CA THR A 267 -27.04 -5.07 -45.77
C THR A 267 -28.18 -4.67 -46.71
N ALA A 268 -28.06 -3.53 -47.39
CA ALA A 268 -28.99 -3.11 -48.43
C ALA A 268 -28.96 -4.09 -49.64
N SER A 269 -27.77 -4.54 -50.05
CA SER A 269 -27.61 -5.51 -51.14
C SER A 269 -28.23 -6.86 -50.83
N LEU A 270 -28.15 -7.34 -49.58
CA LEU A 270 -28.75 -8.62 -49.16
C LEU A 270 -30.29 -8.57 -49.11
N LYS A 271 -30.88 -7.41 -48.78
CA LYS A 271 -32.35 -7.27 -48.68
C LYS A 271 -33.04 -7.23 -50.03
N ASP A 272 -32.33 -6.81 -51.08
CA ASP A 272 -32.94 -6.53 -52.39
C ASP A 272 -33.05 -7.74 -53.32
N GLY A 273 -32.52 -8.91 -52.95
CA GLY A 273 -32.71 -10.23 -53.60
C GLY A 273 -32.21 -10.39 -55.06
N GLY A 274 -32.48 -9.42 -55.94
CA GLY A 274 -32.13 -9.44 -57.36
C GLY A 274 -31.03 -8.46 -57.77
N SER A 275 -30.58 -7.56 -56.89
CA SER A 275 -29.57 -6.54 -57.22
C SER A 275 -28.19 -6.76 -56.57
N PHE A 276 -28.04 -7.83 -55.77
CA PHE A 276 -26.82 -8.13 -55.01
C PHE A 276 -25.57 -8.09 -55.89
N GLY A 277 -25.59 -8.74 -57.07
CA GLY A 277 -24.45 -8.76 -57.99
C GLY A 277 -24.04 -7.37 -58.52
N LYS A 278 -25.01 -6.51 -58.87
CA LYS A 278 -24.74 -5.16 -59.40
C LYS A 278 -24.22 -4.22 -58.31
N GLN A 279 -24.79 -4.30 -57.11
CA GLN A 279 -24.33 -3.50 -55.97
C GLN A 279 -22.95 -3.96 -55.50
N TRP A 280 -22.66 -5.28 -55.56
CA TRP A 280 -21.35 -5.82 -55.21
C TRP A 280 -20.27 -5.40 -56.22
N ILE A 281 -20.55 -5.45 -57.52
CA ILE A 281 -19.63 -4.95 -58.56
C ILE A 281 -19.35 -3.46 -58.37
N LYS A 282 -20.39 -2.66 -58.06
CA LYS A 282 -20.24 -1.24 -57.75
C LYS A 282 -19.35 -1.03 -56.53
N MET A 283 -19.57 -1.80 -55.46
CA MET A 283 -18.75 -1.74 -54.24
C MET A 283 -17.29 -2.16 -54.52
N ALA A 284 -17.05 -3.23 -55.27
CA ALA A 284 -15.70 -3.66 -55.64
C ALA A 284 -14.95 -2.59 -56.46
N ASN A 285 -15.65 -1.94 -57.40
CA ASN A 285 -15.09 -0.83 -58.17
C ASN A 285 -14.80 0.41 -57.32
N GLU A 286 -15.70 0.78 -56.41
CA GLU A 286 -15.52 1.91 -55.47
C GLU A 286 -14.38 1.67 -54.47
N LEU A 287 -14.08 0.40 -54.16
CA LEU A 287 -12.96 -0.01 -53.32
C LEU A 287 -11.61 -0.08 -54.06
N GLY A 288 -11.57 0.31 -55.34
CA GLY A 288 -10.33 0.32 -56.12
C GLY A 288 -9.89 -1.05 -56.62
N PHE A 289 -10.74 -2.09 -56.53
CA PHE A 289 -10.47 -3.41 -57.12
C PHE A 289 -10.71 -3.45 -58.63
N ALA A 290 -10.54 -2.31 -59.32
CA ALA A 290 -10.89 -2.09 -60.72
C ALA A 290 -10.00 -2.84 -61.73
N ASP A 291 -8.93 -3.48 -61.28
CA ASP A 291 -8.22 -4.46 -62.09
C ASP A 291 -9.11 -5.70 -62.19
N GLY A 292 -9.80 -5.87 -63.32
CA GLY A 292 -10.78 -6.94 -63.61
C GLY A 292 -10.28 -8.39 -63.53
N ARG A 293 -9.49 -8.73 -62.50
CA ARG A 293 -9.11 -10.08 -62.11
C ARG A 293 -10.30 -10.67 -61.38
N ALA A 294 -10.92 -11.66 -62.02
CA ALA A 294 -11.97 -12.47 -61.45
C ALA A 294 -11.51 -13.05 -60.11
N TRP A 295 -12.26 -12.78 -59.04
CA TRP A 295 -12.12 -13.52 -57.80
C TRP A 295 -12.90 -14.82 -57.96
N ALA A 296 -12.20 -15.91 -58.25
CA ALA A 296 -12.78 -17.24 -58.14
C ALA A 296 -12.99 -17.54 -56.65
N ILE A 297 -14.24 -17.72 -56.21
CA ILE A 297 -14.51 -18.35 -54.90
C ILE A 297 -14.19 -19.84 -55.08
N GLY A 298 -12.93 -20.19 -54.88
CA GLY A 298 -12.48 -21.57 -54.93
C GLY A 298 -12.97 -22.33 -53.70
N ILE A 299 -13.95 -23.21 -53.88
CA ILE A 299 -14.18 -24.30 -52.93
C ILE A 299 -13.02 -25.26 -53.14
N ASN A 300 -12.08 -25.31 -52.20
CA ASN A 300 -10.93 -26.21 -52.28
C ASN A 300 -11.37 -27.61 -51.81
N ASP A 301 -12.15 -28.29 -52.64
CA ASP A 301 -12.43 -29.72 -52.52
C ASP A 301 -11.43 -30.47 -53.41
N PRO A 302 -10.62 -31.40 -52.88
CA PRO A 302 -9.64 -32.16 -53.67
C PRO A 302 -10.28 -32.98 -54.82
N ASN A 303 -11.60 -33.15 -54.83
CA ASN A 303 -12.33 -33.86 -55.90
C ASN A 303 -13.04 -32.94 -56.92
N HIS A 304 -13.04 -31.62 -56.73
CA HIS A 304 -13.72 -30.68 -57.64
C HIS A 304 -12.81 -29.50 -58.04
N PRO A 305 -12.46 -29.35 -59.34
CA PRO A 305 -11.57 -28.28 -59.78
C PRO A 305 -12.22 -26.89 -59.60
N LEU A 306 -11.38 -25.91 -59.30
CA LEU A 306 -11.69 -24.48 -59.13
C LEU A 306 -12.72 -23.96 -60.16
N TYR A 307 -13.90 -23.57 -59.68
CA TYR A 307 -14.85 -22.79 -60.49
C TYR A 307 -14.36 -21.34 -60.60
N ALA A 308 -13.85 -20.98 -61.78
CA ALA A 308 -13.61 -19.59 -62.14
C ALA A 308 -14.96 -18.91 -62.41
N PHE A 309 -15.28 -17.89 -61.61
CA PHE A 309 -16.47 -17.08 -61.82
C PHE A 309 -16.22 -16.10 -62.97
N ASP A 310 -16.89 -16.31 -64.11
CA ASP A 310 -16.93 -15.33 -65.19
C ASP A 310 -18.01 -14.27 -64.88
N PRO A 311 -17.64 -13.00 -64.65
CA PRO A 311 -18.61 -11.94 -64.37
C PRO A 311 -19.55 -11.61 -65.54
N GLN A 312 -19.33 -12.16 -66.74
CA GLN A 312 -20.23 -11.98 -67.89
C GLN A 312 -21.41 -12.96 -67.93
N LEU A 313 -21.36 -14.05 -67.15
CA LEU A 313 -22.48 -14.97 -67.02
C LEU A 313 -23.44 -14.43 -65.95
N GLY A 314 -24.49 -13.76 -66.40
CA GLY A 314 -25.53 -13.20 -65.53
C GLY A 314 -26.17 -14.27 -64.65
N PHE A 315 -26.28 -13.99 -63.35
CA PHE A 315 -27.06 -14.77 -62.40
C PHE A 315 -28.52 -14.32 -62.45
N GLU A 316 -29.44 -15.24 -62.76
CA GLU A 316 -30.86 -15.05 -62.48
C GLU A 316 -31.20 -15.81 -61.19
N PHE A 317 -31.52 -15.08 -60.13
CA PHE A 317 -32.16 -15.65 -58.94
C PHE A 317 -33.62 -15.93 -59.32
N ASN A 318 -33.94 -17.19 -59.59
CA ASN A 318 -35.30 -17.57 -59.92
C ASN A 318 -36.13 -17.77 -58.64
N ASP A 319 -36.97 -16.78 -58.37
CA ASP A 319 -38.15 -16.79 -57.51
C ASP A 319 -37.99 -16.92 -55.98
N ALA A 320 -38.78 -16.14 -55.26
CA ALA A 320 -38.64 -15.77 -53.85
C ALA A 320 -39.11 -16.83 -52.84
N SER A 321 -39.22 -18.11 -53.22
CA SER A 321 -39.89 -19.12 -52.38
C SER A 321 -39.14 -20.42 -52.11
N LEU A 322 -37.91 -20.62 -52.58
CA LEU A 322 -37.16 -21.85 -52.25
C LEU A 322 -35.70 -21.58 -51.85
N ALA A 323 -35.40 -21.97 -50.61
CA ALA A 323 -34.10 -21.90 -49.95
C ALA A 323 -33.12 -22.98 -50.46
N THR A 324 -32.95 -23.09 -51.77
CA THR A 324 -32.00 -24.01 -52.40
C THR A 324 -31.19 -23.26 -53.45
N PHE A 325 -29.91 -23.07 -53.14
CA PHE A 325 -28.91 -22.54 -54.07
C PHE A 325 -28.50 -23.66 -55.03
N ASP A 326 -29.11 -23.70 -56.21
CA ASP A 326 -28.78 -24.70 -57.23
C ASP A 326 -27.66 -24.15 -58.11
N ILE A 327 -26.45 -24.71 -58.02
CA ILE A 327 -25.34 -24.38 -58.93
C ILE A 327 -25.58 -25.15 -60.23
N GLY A 328 -26.57 -24.70 -60.99
CA GLY A 328 -26.84 -25.20 -62.32
C GLY A 328 -25.80 -24.68 -63.30
N GLY A 329 -24.66 -25.37 -63.40
CA GLY A 329 -23.59 -24.95 -64.30
C GLY A 329 -22.53 -26.03 -64.55
N TYR A 330 -22.82 -26.94 -65.48
CA TYR A 330 -21.87 -27.83 -66.14
C TYR A 330 -21.17 -28.87 -65.25
N VAL A 331 -21.90 -29.94 -64.90
CA VAL A 331 -21.27 -31.25 -64.72
C VAL A 331 -21.90 -32.18 -65.73
N GLY A 332 -21.08 -32.72 -66.63
CA GLY A 332 -21.51 -33.68 -67.64
C GLY A 332 -22.34 -34.81 -67.01
N SER A 333 -23.37 -35.24 -67.74
CA SER A 333 -24.33 -36.27 -67.37
C SER A 333 -23.72 -37.43 -66.56
N GLY A 334 -23.91 -37.42 -65.24
CA GLY A 334 -23.46 -38.54 -64.41
C GLY A 334 -23.37 -38.22 -62.92
N GLY A 335 -24.51 -38.08 -62.25
CA GLY A 335 -24.59 -38.03 -60.78
C GLY A 335 -24.90 -36.64 -60.24
N GLY A 336 -26.18 -36.39 -59.97
CA GLY A 336 -26.63 -35.18 -59.27
C GLY A 336 -26.28 -35.27 -57.79
N CYS A 337 -25.16 -34.66 -57.39
CA CYS A 337 -24.87 -34.36 -56.01
C CYS A 337 -25.61 -33.07 -55.64
N ASN A 338 -26.86 -33.18 -55.18
CA ASN A 338 -27.57 -32.04 -54.58
C ASN A 338 -26.96 -31.77 -53.19
N ALA A 339 -25.90 -30.98 -53.15
CA ALA A 339 -25.42 -30.39 -51.90
C ALA A 339 -26.36 -29.24 -51.52
N SER A 340 -27.40 -29.51 -50.73
CA SER A 340 -28.24 -28.46 -50.17
C SER A 340 -27.47 -27.70 -49.09
N VAL A 341 -26.82 -26.60 -49.45
CA VAL A 341 -26.33 -25.63 -48.46
C VAL A 341 -27.53 -24.86 -47.95
N THR A 342 -27.83 -24.95 -46.66
CA THR A 342 -28.91 -24.16 -46.09
C THR A 342 -28.54 -22.67 -46.20
N THR A 343 -29.53 -21.81 -46.40
CA THR A 343 -29.32 -20.35 -46.47
C THR A 343 -28.64 -19.79 -45.22
N GLY A 344 -28.76 -20.45 -44.07
CA GLY A 344 -28.04 -20.13 -42.83
C GLY A 344 -26.53 -20.32 -42.94
N ASP A 345 -26.08 -21.46 -43.48
CA ASP A 345 -24.67 -21.81 -43.60
C ASP A 345 -23.94 -20.90 -44.60
N PHE A 346 -24.60 -20.59 -45.72
CA PHE A 346 -24.05 -19.67 -46.71
C PHE A 346 -23.90 -18.25 -46.16
N THR A 347 -24.91 -17.76 -45.43
CA THR A 347 -24.88 -16.43 -44.81
C THR A 347 -23.76 -16.33 -43.77
N ALA A 348 -23.58 -17.35 -42.93
CA ALA A 348 -22.51 -17.40 -41.94
C ALA A 348 -21.12 -17.46 -42.60
N PHE A 349 -20.96 -18.31 -43.62
CA PHE A 349 -19.72 -18.42 -44.39
C PHE A 349 -19.33 -17.07 -45.03
N PHE A 350 -20.29 -16.40 -45.68
CA PHE A 350 -20.03 -15.14 -46.38
C PHE A 350 -19.74 -13.98 -45.41
N LYS A 351 -20.49 -13.89 -44.29
CA LYS A 351 -20.19 -12.95 -43.20
C LYS A 351 -18.76 -13.13 -42.70
N ASN A 352 -18.36 -14.37 -42.42
CA ASN A 352 -17.01 -14.69 -41.96
C ASN A 352 -15.95 -14.33 -43.00
N ARG A 353 -16.18 -14.55 -44.30
CA ARG A 353 -15.18 -14.20 -45.34
C ARG A 353 -15.04 -12.69 -45.52
N LEU A 354 -16.15 -11.95 -45.53
CA LEU A 354 -16.13 -10.48 -45.58
C LEU A 354 -15.45 -9.87 -44.36
N ALA A 355 -15.65 -10.45 -43.17
CA ALA A 355 -14.92 -10.08 -41.95
C ALA A 355 -13.41 -9.98 -42.20
N ARG A 356 -12.86 -11.02 -42.83
CA ARG A 356 -11.41 -11.16 -43.07
C ARG A 356 -10.92 -10.12 -44.04
N VAL A 357 -11.68 -9.90 -45.11
CA VAL A 357 -11.32 -8.91 -46.12
C VAL A 357 -11.32 -7.52 -45.48
N PHE A 358 -12.34 -7.17 -44.71
CA PHE A 358 -12.38 -5.89 -44.00
C PHE A 358 -11.29 -5.79 -42.93
N ALA A 359 -11.07 -6.82 -42.12
CA ALA A 359 -10.00 -6.83 -41.11
C ALA A 359 -8.62 -6.66 -41.75
N THR A 360 -8.36 -7.34 -42.88
CA THR A 360 -7.12 -7.21 -43.65
C THR A 360 -6.96 -5.80 -44.21
N LEU A 361 -8.02 -5.26 -44.82
CA LEU A 361 -7.99 -3.95 -45.44
C LEU A 361 -7.78 -2.84 -44.40
N ILE A 362 -8.46 -2.94 -43.25
CA ILE A 362 -8.27 -2.04 -42.12
C ILE A 362 -6.84 -2.17 -41.56
N ARG A 363 -6.31 -3.40 -41.44
CA ARG A 363 -4.94 -3.63 -40.98
C ARG A 363 -3.89 -2.99 -41.90
N THR A 364 -4.13 -3.00 -43.20
CA THR A 364 -3.25 -2.35 -44.19
C THR A 364 -3.40 -0.83 -44.21
N GLU A 365 -4.58 -0.28 -43.92
CA GLU A 365 -4.82 1.17 -43.88
C GLU A 365 -4.37 1.80 -42.54
N MET A 366 -4.33 1.03 -41.45
CA MET A 366 -3.97 1.53 -40.13
C MET A 366 -2.45 1.64 -39.97
N VAL A 367 -1.94 2.84 -40.24
CA VAL A 367 -0.52 3.19 -40.05
C VAL A 367 -0.24 3.33 -38.56
N ILE A 368 0.43 2.34 -37.97
CA ILE A 368 1.06 2.49 -36.66
C ILE A 368 2.46 3.06 -36.89
N ASN A 369 2.66 4.29 -36.43
CA ASN A 369 3.97 4.90 -36.35
C ASN A 369 4.61 4.60 -34.99
N ASP A 370 5.92 4.86 -34.87
CA ASP A 370 6.68 4.61 -33.65
C ASP A 370 6.15 5.40 -32.44
N ASN A 371 5.56 6.58 -32.67
CA ASN A 371 4.98 7.39 -31.60
C ASN A 371 3.76 6.70 -30.99
N ASN A 372 2.87 6.17 -31.81
CA ASN A 372 1.69 5.43 -31.38
C ASN A 372 2.09 4.18 -30.60
N LEU A 373 3.09 3.44 -31.11
CA LEU A 373 3.60 2.25 -30.43
C LEU A 373 4.24 2.59 -29.08
N SER A 374 5.03 3.66 -29.02
CA SER A 374 5.63 4.17 -27.79
C SER A 374 4.55 4.60 -26.79
N GLU A 375 3.52 5.32 -27.23
CA GLU A 375 2.40 5.73 -26.38
C GLU A 375 1.62 4.54 -25.84
N PHE A 376 1.37 3.53 -26.68
CA PHE A 376 0.74 2.26 -26.26
C PHE A 376 1.56 1.55 -25.18
N GLN A 377 2.88 1.46 -25.34
CA GLN A 377 3.79 0.88 -24.35
C GLN A 377 3.79 1.71 -23.05
N GLY A 378 3.78 3.04 -23.16
CA GLY A 378 3.69 3.95 -22.02
C GLY A 378 2.40 3.73 -21.23
N VAL A 379 1.24 3.74 -21.90
CA VAL A 379 -0.06 3.48 -21.26
C VAL A 379 -0.09 2.12 -20.57
N ARG A 380 0.49 1.09 -21.19
CA ARG A 380 0.58 -0.23 -20.58
C ARG A 380 1.44 -0.20 -19.31
N SER A 381 2.62 0.42 -19.37
CA SER A 381 3.50 0.58 -18.20
C SER A 381 2.82 1.35 -17.07
N ASP A 382 2.00 2.35 -17.40
CA ASP A 382 1.24 3.13 -16.42
C ASP A 382 0.15 2.26 -15.77
N LEU A 383 -0.56 1.43 -16.53
CA LEU A 383 -1.55 0.48 -16.01
C LEU A 383 -0.91 -0.61 -15.13
N GLU A 384 0.26 -1.14 -15.51
CA GLU A 384 1.02 -2.09 -14.69
C GLU A 384 1.46 -1.43 -13.37
N SER A 385 1.92 -0.19 -13.42
CA SER A 385 2.31 0.58 -12.23
C SER A 385 1.10 0.86 -11.33
N ALA A 386 -0.04 1.24 -11.91
CA ALA A 386 -1.28 1.49 -11.18
C ALA A 386 -1.80 0.20 -10.50
N LEU A 387 -1.75 -0.93 -11.19
CA LEU A 387 -2.11 -2.23 -10.62
C LEU A 387 -1.23 -2.58 -9.42
N ALA A 388 0.09 -2.43 -9.54
CA ALA A 388 1.02 -2.67 -8.44
C ALA A 388 0.76 -1.75 -7.23
N GLN A 389 0.41 -0.48 -7.47
CA GLN A 389 0.04 0.46 -6.40
C GLN A 389 -1.26 0.07 -5.69
N LEU A 390 -2.26 -0.42 -6.44
CA LEU A 390 -3.52 -0.90 -5.87
C LEU A 390 -3.32 -2.16 -5.03
N GLU A 391 -2.50 -3.11 -5.51
CA GLU A 391 -2.12 -4.31 -4.75
C GLU A 391 -1.36 -3.95 -3.47
N ALA A 392 -0.43 -2.99 -3.55
CA ALA A 392 0.30 -2.49 -2.37
C ALA A 392 -0.64 -1.77 -1.36
N ALA A 393 -1.73 -1.17 -1.85
CA ALA A 393 -2.79 -0.59 -1.01
C ALA A 393 -3.76 -1.65 -0.45
N GLY A 394 -3.58 -2.94 -0.77
CA GLY A 394 -4.39 -4.04 -0.29
C GLY A 394 -5.68 -4.28 -1.06
N VAL A 395 -5.82 -3.72 -2.27
CA VAL A 395 -6.95 -4.03 -3.16
C VAL A 395 -6.70 -5.39 -3.80
N ASP A 396 -7.62 -6.33 -3.60
CA ASP A 396 -7.51 -7.67 -4.15
C ASP A 396 -7.74 -7.63 -5.68
N PRO A 397 -6.73 -7.99 -6.48
CA PRO A 397 -6.86 -8.02 -7.92
C PRO A 397 -7.70 -9.22 -8.41
N ASP A 398 -8.00 -10.20 -7.56
CA ASP A 398 -8.86 -11.35 -7.87
C ASP A 398 -10.33 -11.13 -7.47
N GLU A 399 -10.63 -10.05 -6.73
CA GLU A 399 -12.00 -9.70 -6.37
C GLU A 399 -12.81 -9.27 -7.62
N GLU A 400 -13.83 -10.05 -7.97
CA GLU A 400 -14.63 -9.82 -9.16
C GLU A 400 -15.29 -8.43 -9.11
N GLY A 401 -15.00 -7.61 -10.14
CA GLY A 401 -15.51 -6.25 -10.23
C GLY A 401 -14.65 -5.19 -9.55
N SER A 402 -13.58 -5.56 -8.84
CA SER A 402 -12.61 -4.60 -8.31
C SER A 402 -11.91 -3.85 -9.45
N ILE A 403 -11.46 -2.62 -9.19
CA ILE A 403 -10.68 -1.84 -10.16
C ILE A 403 -9.41 -2.62 -10.58
N ALA A 404 -8.78 -3.33 -9.65
CA ALA A 404 -7.56 -4.08 -9.90
C ALA A 404 -7.82 -5.27 -10.84
N ALA A 405 -8.91 -6.02 -10.61
CA ALA A 405 -9.36 -7.07 -11.52
C ALA A 405 -9.64 -6.52 -12.94
N ARG A 406 -10.31 -5.36 -13.03
CA ARG A 406 -10.63 -4.72 -14.32
C ARG A 406 -9.39 -4.21 -15.05
N ILE A 407 -8.44 -3.58 -14.35
CA ILE A 407 -7.15 -3.16 -14.94
C ILE A 407 -6.38 -4.38 -15.42
N ARG A 408 -6.35 -5.47 -14.64
CA ARG A 408 -5.72 -6.72 -15.05
C ARG A 408 -6.34 -7.25 -16.34
N THR A 409 -7.66 -7.31 -16.45
CA THR A 409 -8.33 -7.71 -17.70
C THR A 409 -7.96 -6.79 -18.87
N VAL A 410 -7.87 -5.48 -18.67
CA VAL A 410 -7.41 -4.55 -19.72
C VAL A 410 -5.97 -4.83 -20.13
N LEU A 411 -5.07 -5.06 -19.18
CA LEU A 411 -3.68 -5.44 -19.43
C LEU A 411 -3.57 -6.77 -20.16
N GLU A 412 -4.33 -7.79 -19.73
CA GLU A 412 -4.44 -9.07 -20.40
C GLU A 412 -4.94 -8.91 -21.84
N ASN A 413 -5.91 -8.04 -22.09
CA ASN A 413 -6.38 -7.74 -23.45
C ASN A 413 -5.31 -7.03 -24.30
N MET A 414 -4.55 -6.09 -23.71
CA MET A 414 -3.39 -5.46 -24.37
C MET A 414 -2.26 -6.49 -24.63
N ASN A 415 -2.12 -7.49 -23.76
CA ASN A 415 -1.09 -8.54 -23.82
C ASN A 415 -1.49 -9.79 -24.60
N ALA A 416 -2.77 -10.10 -24.75
CA ALA A 416 -3.29 -11.12 -25.65
C ALA A 416 -3.11 -10.67 -27.11
N GLY A 417 -3.11 -9.35 -27.32
CA GLY A 417 -2.47 -8.75 -28.48
C GLY A 417 -1.02 -9.19 -28.58
N GLY A 418 -0.20 -9.04 -27.53
CA GLY A 418 1.13 -9.66 -27.37
C GLY A 418 2.34 -8.72 -27.31
N GLY A 419 2.37 -7.69 -26.46
CA GLY A 419 3.59 -7.00 -26.02
C GLY A 419 4.67 -6.69 -27.07
N GLY A 420 4.53 -5.55 -27.76
CA GLY A 420 5.65 -4.85 -28.40
C GLY A 420 5.65 -4.74 -29.93
N ASP A 421 4.83 -5.54 -30.63
CA ASP A 421 4.72 -5.48 -32.10
C ASP A 421 3.50 -4.63 -32.51
N GLY A 422 3.67 -3.77 -33.52
CA GLY A 422 2.60 -2.98 -34.10
C GLY A 422 1.36 -3.82 -34.45
N THR A 423 1.53 -5.02 -34.99
CA THR A 423 0.42 -5.94 -35.36
C THR A 423 -0.60 -6.16 -34.22
N LYS A 424 -0.14 -6.05 -32.98
CA LYS A 424 -0.85 -6.46 -31.78
C LYS A 424 -1.59 -5.29 -31.14
N MET A 425 -0.92 -4.14 -31.15
CA MET A 425 -1.59 -2.86 -30.98
C MET A 425 -2.72 -2.69 -31.99
N GLN A 426 -2.52 -3.12 -33.25
CA GLN A 426 -3.60 -3.12 -34.24
C GLN A 426 -4.78 -3.98 -33.80
N GLN A 427 -4.54 -5.19 -33.30
CA GLN A 427 -5.61 -6.07 -32.81
C GLN A 427 -6.38 -5.47 -31.63
N TRP A 428 -5.69 -4.81 -30.70
CA TRP A 428 -6.33 -4.18 -29.55
C TRP A 428 -7.18 -2.96 -29.93
N VAL A 429 -6.65 -2.11 -30.82
CA VAL A 429 -7.38 -0.95 -31.37
C VAL A 429 -8.63 -1.40 -32.13
N LEU A 430 -8.50 -2.45 -32.94
CA LEU A 430 -9.59 -3.04 -33.71
C LEU A 430 -10.53 -3.92 -32.87
N ASP A 431 -10.25 -4.06 -31.58
CA ASP A 431 -11.09 -4.78 -30.63
C ASP A 431 -11.34 -6.24 -31.06
N PHE A 432 -10.25 -6.92 -31.42
CA PHE A 432 -10.28 -8.27 -31.99
C PHE A 432 -11.40 -8.43 -33.02
N TYR A 433 -11.29 -7.68 -34.13
CA TYR A 433 -11.95 -8.07 -35.38
C TYR A 433 -11.29 -9.38 -35.89
N ASN A 434 -11.47 -10.46 -35.13
CA ASN A 434 -10.95 -11.77 -35.41
C ASN A 434 -11.87 -12.42 -36.44
N GLU A 435 -11.26 -12.94 -37.48
CA GLU A 435 -11.87 -13.53 -38.67
C GLU A 435 -12.87 -14.67 -38.41
N THR A 436 -12.93 -15.13 -37.16
CA THR A 436 -13.65 -16.34 -36.73
C THR A 436 -14.72 -16.09 -35.67
N ASP A 437 -14.71 -14.96 -34.95
CA ASP A 437 -15.64 -14.71 -33.84
C ASP A 437 -16.02 -13.23 -33.71
N PHE A 438 -17.02 -12.82 -34.49
CA PHE A 438 -17.58 -11.47 -34.42
C PHE A 438 -18.26 -11.13 -33.09
N VAL A 439 -18.61 -12.13 -32.27
CA VAL A 439 -19.32 -11.92 -31.01
C VAL A 439 -18.45 -11.15 -30.02
N LYS A 440 -17.12 -11.24 -30.17
CA LYS A 440 -16.14 -10.56 -29.33
C LYS A 440 -15.82 -9.13 -29.77
N SER A 441 -16.39 -8.65 -30.87
CA SER A 441 -16.16 -7.26 -31.29
C SER A 441 -16.70 -6.29 -30.24
N GLY A 442 -15.84 -5.39 -29.75
CA GLY A 442 -16.19 -4.41 -28.73
C GLY A 442 -15.95 -4.89 -27.29
N GLU A 443 -15.43 -6.09 -27.09
CA GLU A 443 -15.10 -6.64 -25.77
C GLU A 443 -14.06 -5.76 -25.06
N TYR A 444 -12.99 -5.34 -25.73
CA TYR A 444 -11.94 -4.52 -25.13
C TYR A 444 -12.42 -3.12 -24.80
N GLN A 445 -13.26 -2.53 -25.65
CA GLN A 445 -13.90 -1.25 -25.35
C GLN A 445 -14.83 -1.37 -24.14
N ARG A 446 -15.57 -2.48 -24.03
CA ARG A 446 -16.46 -2.74 -22.89
C ARG A 446 -15.68 -2.93 -21.59
N GLU A 447 -14.61 -3.72 -21.61
CA GLU A 447 -13.75 -3.91 -20.43
C GLU A 447 -13.04 -2.61 -20.03
N LEU A 448 -12.59 -1.81 -20.98
CA LEU A 448 -12.01 -0.49 -20.70
C LEU A 448 -13.04 0.47 -20.07
N THR A 449 -14.27 0.51 -20.61
CA THR A 449 -15.35 1.30 -20.02
C THR A 449 -15.73 0.78 -18.63
N ALA A 450 -15.81 -0.54 -18.44
CA ALA A 450 -16.07 -1.13 -17.13
C ALA A 450 -14.98 -0.79 -16.11
N ALA A 451 -13.71 -0.80 -16.53
CA ALA A 451 -12.57 -0.40 -15.70
C ALA A 451 -12.65 1.07 -15.29
N ILE A 452 -12.98 1.97 -16.22
CA ILE A 452 -13.17 3.40 -15.94
C ILE A 452 -14.31 3.60 -14.95
N THR A 453 -15.47 2.97 -15.17
CA THR A 453 -16.61 3.07 -14.25
C THR A 453 -16.28 2.52 -12.85
N ALA A 454 -15.53 1.41 -12.77
CA ALA A 454 -15.06 0.87 -11.49
C ALA A 454 -14.11 1.85 -10.79
N ALA A 455 -13.20 2.48 -11.54
CA ALA A 455 -12.27 3.49 -11.01
C ALA A 455 -12.98 4.74 -10.50
N GLU A 456 -13.97 5.25 -11.23
CA GLU A 456 -14.82 6.37 -10.81
C GLU A 456 -15.60 6.03 -9.54
N SER A 457 -16.23 4.86 -9.49
CA SER A 457 -16.97 4.40 -8.31
C SER A 457 -16.07 4.27 -7.08
N LEU A 458 -14.87 3.72 -7.22
CA LEU A 458 -13.91 3.60 -6.11
C LEU A 458 -13.44 4.98 -5.64
N ASN A 459 -13.13 5.89 -6.56
CA ASN A 459 -12.72 7.26 -6.23
C ASN A 459 -13.83 8.00 -5.45
N ASP A 460 -15.09 7.84 -5.85
CA ASP A 460 -16.21 8.45 -5.15
C ASP A 460 -16.45 7.83 -3.77
N GLN A 461 -16.28 6.51 -3.63
CA GLN A 461 -16.31 5.83 -2.34
C GLN A 461 -15.20 6.34 -1.41
N GLN A 462 -13.96 6.43 -1.89
CA GLN A 462 -12.82 6.93 -1.10
C GLN A 462 -12.99 8.40 -0.69
N LYS A 463 -13.55 9.25 -1.56
CA LYS A 463 -13.91 10.63 -1.19
C LYS A 463 -14.98 10.67 -0.10
N GLU A 464 -15.96 9.77 -0.16
CA GLU A 464 -16.99 9.68 0.88
C GLU A 464 -16.41 9.16 2.20
N ASP A 465 -15.52 8.17 2.17
CA ASP A 465 -14.80 7.70 3.34
C ASP A 465 -13.94 8.82 3.95
N LEU A 466 -13.28 9.66 3.13
CA LEU A 466 -12.56 10.84 3.60
C LEU A 466 -13.49 11.80 4.33
N ARG A 467 -14.68 12.08 3.79
CA ARG A 467 -15.66 12.95 4.46
C ARG A 467 -16.12 12.36 5.79
N ARG A 468 -16.37 11.05 5.85
CA ARG A 468 -16.72 10.34 7.09
C ARG A 468 -15.60 10.41 8.12
N PHE A 469 -14.35 10.20 7.70
CA PHE A 469 -13.19 10.34 8.58
C PHE A 469 -13.02 11.76 9.10
N MET A 470 -13.17 12.79 8.23
CA MET A 470 -13.14 14.19 8.65
C MET A 470 -14.27 14.53 9.62
N PHE A 471 -15.45 13.92 9.46
CA PHE A 471 -16.52 14.06 10.44
C PHE A 471 -16.17 13.42 11.79
N VAL A 472 -15.66 12.19 11.81
CA VAL A 472 -15.22 11.52 13.06
C VAL A 472 -14.12 12.32 13.74
N PHE A 473 -13.19 12.86 12.96
CA PHE A 473 -12.14 13.77 13.44
C PHE A 473 -12.75 14.99 14.14
N GLU A 474 -13.69 15.68 13.50
CA GLU A 474 -14.37 16.84 14.08
C GLU A 474 -15.09 16.47 15.39
N GLN A 475 -15.76 15.32 15.44
CA GLN A 475 -16.43 14.83 16.65
C GLN A 475 -15.44 14.47 17.76
N PHE A 476 -14.29 13.88 17.42
CA PHE A 476 -13.23 13.57 18.37
C PHE A 476 -12.70 14.85 19.04
N TYR A 477 -12.41 15.90 18.27
CA TYR A 477 -11.95 17.18 18.81
C TYR A 477 -13.01 17.86 19.67
N LYS A 478 -14.29 17.81 19.28
CA LYS A 478 -15.40 18.31 20.11
C LYS A 478 -15.49 17.55 21.44
N SER A 479 -15.35 16.23 21.41
CA SER A 479 -15.36 15.38 22.60
C SER A 479 -14.15 15.67 23.51
N ALA A 480 -12.95 15.80 22.94
CA ALA A 480 -11.75 16.14 23.68
C ALA A 480 -11.92 17.52 24.37
N ALA A 481 -12.40 18.53 23.64
CA ALA A 481 -12.68 19.85 24.20
C ALA A 481 -13.71 19.81 25.35
N ALA A 482 -14.78 19.04 25.21
CA ALA A 482 -15.77 18.86 26.27
C ALA A 482 -15.18 18.19 27.52
N MET A 483 -14.30 17.20 27.33
CA MET A 483 -13.59 16.53 28.41
C MET A 483 -12.66 17.50 29.15
N LEU A 484 -11.85 18.28 28.42
CA LEU A 484 -10.99 19.34 28.99
C LEU A 484 -11.79 20.32 29.87
N GLN A 485 -12.96 20.73 29.38
CA GLN A 485 -13.84 21.64 30.11
C GLN A 485 -14.38 20.99 31.39
N ALA A 486 -14.80 19.72 31.34
CA ALA A 486 -15.27 18.98 32.50
C ALA A 486 -14.15 18.81 33.56
N MET A 487 -12.92 18.49 33.14
CA MET A 487 -11.77 18.38 34.04
C MET A 487 -11.46 19.71 34.72
N THR A 488 -11.48 20.82 33.96
CA THR A 488 -11.31 22.17 34.50
C THR A 488 -12.36 22.49 35.57
N GLN A 489 -13.62 22.09 35.35
CA GLN A 489 -14.69 22.26 36.34
C GLN A 489 -14.47 21.43 37.61
N ILE A 490 -14.02 20.18 37.47
CA ILE A 490 -13.72 19.31 38.62
C ILE A 490 -12.58 19.91 39.45
N ILE A 491 -11.53 20.39 38.80
CA ILE A 491 -10.39 21.03 39.48
C ILE A 491 -10.78 22.32 40.17
N SER A 492 -11.60 23.14 39.51
CA SER A 492 -12.14 24.36 40.13
C SER A 492 -12.94 24.02 41.39
N LYS A 493 -13.79 22.98 41.36
CA LYS A 493 -14.54 22.52 42.53
C LYS A 493 -13.64 21.94 43.63
N MET A 494 -12.61 21.16 43.28
CA MET A 494 -11.65 20.63 44.24
C MET A 494 -10.87 21.77 44.92
N ALA A 495 -10.39 22.74 44.15
CA ALA A 495 -9.70 23.92 44.67
C ALA A 495 -10.60 24.75 45.61
N GLN A 496 -11.88 24.92 45.24
CA GLN A 496 -12.87 25.59 46.11
C GLN A 496 -13.13 24.82 47.41
N ASN A 497 -13.15 23.48 47.37
CA ASN A 497 -13.35 22.66 48.56
C ASN A 497 -12.12 22.64 49.48
N ILE A 498 -10.90 22.74 48.94
CA ILE A 498 -9.66 22.81 49.74
C ILE A 498 -9.50 24.19 50.41
N ALA A 499 -9.98 25.25 49.76
CA ALA A 499 -9.89 26.61 50.28
C ALA A 499 -10.90 26.92 51.41
N ARG A 500 -11.89 26.04 51.63
CA ARG A 500 -12.84 26.09 52.74
C ARG A 500 -12.34 25.22 53.88
#